data_AF-A0A158JLK3-F1
#
_entry.id   AF-A0A158JLK3-F1
#
_cell.length_a   1.000
_cell.length_b   1.000
_cell.length_c   1.000
_cell.angle_alpha   90.00
_cell.angle_beta   90.00
_cell.angle_gamma   90.00
#
_symmetry.space_group_name_H-M   'P 1'
#
loop_
_entity.id
_entity.type
_entity.pdbx_description
1 polymer ?
#
loop_
_entity_poly.entity_id
_entity_poly.type
_entity_poly.pdbx_seq_one_letter_code
_entity_poly.pdbx_strand_id
1 'polypeptide(L)'
;MLELYFKYPGVLERLRSGALGGEMDRIAARFSEIGYARASARVYLDRIARFSQFASKAGLRDSAAIGQDLVERYLLAIEAPSVRVGAQTAIRHVLRLIQERLPVAREHRTPDPDWQLLAAYDEHLCKVRGLQPRTRQGRILAARRMLGWYKEHVPGRSLSAMTGENVLALVSHLLSLSVNDYTRSATVSHVRSFLRFLRWAGLIEEELARLVPRVPCWRMAHLPPRLAWEEVRRVVDAIDVTDPSGVRDRAVLLLLATTGMRSRELRLLELQDIRWRAGEVVVRRTKARRDRVVPLLEEVGDALAEYVLHAMSLFGVMAPGVFAVMAPLETSNSRVRTGIKVA
;
A
#
# COMPACT_ATOMS: atom_id res chain seq x y z
N MET A 1 -25.48 3.96 9.92
CA MET A 1 -24.79 4.54 8.74
C MET A 1 -24.49 3.50 7.67
N LEU A 2 -24.36 2.21 8.00
CA LEU A 2 -24.31 1.13 7.01
C LEU A 2 -25.52 1.10 6.07
N GLU A 3 -26.66 1.60 6.53
CA GLU A 3 -27.91 1.75 5.78
C GLU A 3 -27.75 2.64 4.53
N LEU A 4 -26.76 3.54 4.52
CA LEU A 4 -26.40 4.31 3.32
C LEU A 4 -25.91 3.42 2.18
N TYR A 5 -25.42 2.22 2.48
CA TYR A 5 -24.80 1.31 1.52
C TYR A 5 -25.62 0.04 1.29
N PHE A 6 -26.25 -0.49 2.34
CA PHE A 6 -26.96 -1.76 2.33
C PHE A 6 -28.40 -1.61 2.83
N LYS A 7 -29.36 -2.27 2.16
CA LYS A 7 -30.80 -2.17 2.50
C LYS A 7 -31.34 -3.39 3.26
N TYR A 8 -30.65 -4.53 3.21
CA TYR A 8 -31.16 -5.79 3.74
C TYR A 8 -30.78 -5.99 5.22
N PRO A 9 -31.75 -6.24 6.13
CA PRO A 9 -31.49 -6.36 7.57
C PRO A 9 -30.45 -7.43 7.93
N GLY A 10 -30.56 -8.63 7.33
CA GLY A 10 -29.58 -9.72 7.59
C GLY A 10 -28.16 -9.38 7.13
N VAL A 11 -28.00 -8.51 6.12
CA VAL A 11 -26.68 -8.02 5.72
C VAL A 11 -26.14 -7.02 6.76
N LEU A 12 -26.98 -6.10 7.25
CA LEU A 12 -26.59 -5.14 8.28
C LEU A 12 -26.19 -5.84 9.58
N GLU A 13 -26.95 -6.84 10.02
CA GLU A 13 -26.64 -7.66 11.19
C GLU A 13 -25.32 -8.42 11.02
N ARG A 14 -25.11 -9.03 9.85
CA ARG A 14 -23.85 -9.71 9.52
C ARG A 14 -22.64 -8.75 9.48
N LEU A 15 -22.84 -7.52 9.03
CA LEU A 15 -21.78 -6.50 9.00
C LEU A 15 -21.47 -6.00 10.42
N ARG A 16 -22.49 -5.87 11.28
CA ARG A 16 -22.35 -5.48 12.70
C ARG A 16 -21.87 -6.61 13.61
N SER A 17 -21.64 -7.81 13.08
CA SER A 17 -21.16 -8.95 13.86
C SER A 17 -19.63 -9.14 13.76
N GLY A 18 -19.08 -9.84 14.75
CA GLY A 18 -17.65 -10.11 14.86
C GLY A 18 -16.84 -9.02 15.57
N ALA A 19 -15.51 -9.15 15.52
CA ALA A 19 -14.59 -8.35 16.34
C ALA A 19 -14.58 -6.84 16.03
N LEU A 20 -15.00 -6.44 14.83
CA LEU A 20 -15.08 -5.05 14.38
C LEU A 20 -16.52 -4.52 14.32
N GLY A 21 -17.50 -5.30 14.75
CA GLY A 21 -18.92 -4.99 14.58
C GLY A 21 -19.34 -3.59 15.05
N GLY A 22 -18.84 -3.18 16.22
CA GLY A 22 -19.11 -1.86 16.80
C GLY A 22 -18.52 -0.67 16.03
N GLU A 23 -17.55 -0.90 15.15
CA GLU A 23 -16.90 0.16 14.35
C GLU A 23 -17.46 0.26 12.93
N MET A 24 -18.26 -0.71 12.49
CA MET A 24 -18.68 -0.82 11.09
C MET A 24 -19.56 0.35 10.61
N ASP A 25 -20.44 0.86 11.47
CA ASP A 25 -21.22 2.06 11.17
C ASP A 25 -20.35 3.32 11.04
N ARG A 26 -19.31 3.44 11.85
CA ARG A 26 -18.37 4.57 11.77
C ARG A 26 -17.49 4.49 10.54
N ILE A 27 -17.01 3.29 10.19
CA ILE A 27 -16.26 3.07 8.95
C ILE A 27 -17.12 3.44 7.73
N ALA A 28 -18.39 3.05 7.74
CA ALA A 28 -19.34 3.41 6.69
C ALA A 28 -19.57 4.94 6.60
N ALA A 29 -19.73 5.61 7.74
CA ALA A 29 -19.83 7.07 7.81
C ALA A 29 -18.59 7.73 7.22
N ARG A 30 -17.40 7.26 7.61
CA ARG A 30 -16.12 7.80 7.14
C ARG A 30 -15.90 7.63 5.64
N PHE A 31 -16.33 6.52 5.05
CA PHE A 31 -16.33 6.37 3.59
C PHE A 31 -17.23 7.40 2.91
N SER A 32 -18.35 7.78 3.54
CA SER A 32 -19.23 8.82 2.99
C SER A 32 -18.57 10.19 3.09
N GLU A 33 -18.00 10.54 4.25
CA GLU A 33 -17.31 11.82 4.48
C GLU A 33 -16.12 12.03 3.54
N ILE A 34 -15.37 10.96 3.27
CA ILE A 34 -14.19 10.99 2.39
C ILE A 34 -14.59 10.96 0.90
N GLY A 35 -15.88 10.74 0.59
CA GLY A 35 -16.36 10.71 -0.79
C GLY A 35 -16.01 9.42 -1.54
N TYR A 36 -16.03 8.26 -0.86
CA TYR A 36 -15.95 6.97 -1.57
C TYR A 36 -17.21 6.74 -2.39
N ALA A 37 -17.03 6.28 -3.64
CA ALA A 37 -18.12 5.78 -4.45
C ALA A 37 -18.88 4.66 -3.73
N ARG A 38 -20.21 4.66 -3.85
CA ARG A 38 -21.10 3.72 -3.13
C ARG A 38 -20.75 2.26 -3.40
N ALA A 39 -20.38 1.92 -4.63
CA ALA A 39 -20.01 0.55 -5.01
C ALA A 39 -18.68 0.13 -4.35
N SER A 40 -17.65 0.98 -4.43
CA SER A 40 -16.39 0.80 -3.71
C SER A 40 -16.55 0.62 -2.21
N ALA A 41 -17.32 1.49 -1.57
CA ALA A 41 -17.57 1.42 -0.14
C ALA A 41 -18.23 0.07 0.26
N ARG A 42 -19.20 -0.42 -0.52
CA ARG A 42 -19.82 -1.73 -0.28
C ARG A 42 -18.82 -2.88 -0.36
N VAL A 43 -17.93 -2.87 -1.35
CA VAL A 43 -16.89 -3.90 -1.50
C VAL A 43 -15.93 -3.89 -0.32
N TYR A 44 -15.52 -2.70 0.13
CA TYR A 44 -14.63 -2.56 1.28
C TYR A 44 -15.31 -3.02 2.57
N LEU A 45 -16.54 -2.57 2.84
CA LEU A 45 -17.31 -2.97 4.02
C LEU A 45 -17.54 -4.49 4.08
N ASP A 46 -17.83 -5.15 2.96
CA ASP A 46 -17.96 -6.61 2.92
C ASP A 46 -16.63 -7.32 3.24
N ARG A 47 -15.51 -6.85 2.69
CA ARG A 47 -14.18 -7.41 2.99
C ARG A 47 -13.79 -7.23 4.47
N ILE A 48 -14.09 -6.07 5.03
CA ILE A 48 -13.83 -5.77 6.44
C ILE A 48 -14.66 -6.69 7.33
N ALA A 49 -15.94 -6.92 7.00
CA ALA A 49 -16.79 -7.82 7.77
C ALA A 49 -16.32 -9.28 7.71
N ARG A 50 -15.82 -9.75 6.57
CA ARG A 50 -15.21 -11.10 6.48
C ARG A 50 -13.99 -11.22 7.40
N PHE A 51 -13.16 -10.18 7.46
CA PHE A 51 -12.05 -10.12 8.40
C PHE A 51 -12.52 -10.06 9.86
N SER A 52 -13.54 -9.24 10.16
CA SER A 52 -14.18 -9.14 11.49
C SER A 52 -14.63 -10.50 12.02
N GLN A 53 -15.26 -11.31 11.15
CA GLN A 53 -15.70 -12.67 11.49
C GLN A 53 -14.53 -13.62 11.69
N PHE A 54 -13.49 -13.53 10.86
CA PHE A 54 -12.26 -14.33 11.03
C PHE A 54 -11.58 -14.02 12.37
N ALA A 55 -11.44 -12.74 12.71
CA ALA A 55 -10.88 -12.30 13.98
C ALA A 55 -11.72 -12.80 15.18
N SER A 56 -13.05 -12.74 15.06
CA SER A 56 -13.96 -13.27 16.08
C SER A 56 -13.82 -14.78 16.27
N LYS A 57 -13.67 -15.55 15.19
CA LYS A 57 -13.40 -17.00 15.26
C LYS A 57 -12.04 -17.33 15.88
N ALA A 58 -11.07 -16.43 15.73
CA ALA A 58 -9.77 -16.52 16.39
C ALA A 58 -9.79 -16.08 17.87
N GLY A 59 -10.97 -15.82 18.46
CA GLY A 59 -11.16 -15.50 19.87
C GLY A 59 -11.07 -14.01 20.21
N LEU A 60 -10.89 -13.11 19.24
CA LEU A 60 -10.83 -11.68 19.49
C LEU A 60 -12.23 -11.07 19.59
N ARG A 61 -12.47 -10.35 20.68
CA ARG A 61 -13.73 -9.62 20.94
C ARG A 61 -13.57 -8.11 20.86
N ASP A 62 -12.33 -7.61 20.82
CA ASP A 62 -12.01 -6.20 20.78
C ASP A 62 -11.18 -5.83 19.55
N SER A 63 -11.61 -4.76 18.88
CA SER A 63 -10.93 -4.11 17.76
C SER A 63 -9.52 -3.59 18.09
N ALA A 64 -9.25 -3.26 19.36
CA ALA A 64 -7.95 -2.74 19.81
C ALA A 64 -6.84 -3.80 19.85
N ALA A 65 -7.20 -5.08 19.85
CA ALA A 65 -6.25 -6.21 19.96
C ALA A 65 -5.86 -6.82 18.60
N ILE A 66 -6.15 -6.13 17.49
CA ILE A 66 -5.85 -6.62 16.14
C ILE A 66 -4.37 -6.42 15.80
N GLY A 67 -3.57 -7.46 16.06
CA GLY A 67 -2.15 -7.51 15.72
C GLY A 67 -1.86 -7.79 14.24
N GLN A 68 -0.63 -7.50 13.81
CA GLN A 68 -0.17 -7.73 12.43
C GLN A 68 -0.17 -9.22 12.07
N ASP A 69 0.13 -10.11 13.01
CA ASP A 69 0.19 -11.56 12.78
C ASP A 69 -1.18 -12.15 12.43
N LEU A 70 -2.26 -11.63 13.03
CA LEU A 70 -3.62 -12.03 12.67
C LEU A 70 -3.97 -11.60 11.24
N VAL A 71 -3.58 -10.39 10.86
CA VAL A 71 -3.78 -9.87 9.50
C VAL A 71 -3.02 -10.72 8.50
N GLU A 72 -1.76 -11.07 8.79
CA GLU A 72 -0.97 -11.94 7.92
C GLU A 72 -1.60 -13.34 7.78
N ARG A 73 -2.03 -13.96 8.88
CA ARG A 73 -2.75 -15.25 8.85
C ARG A 73 -4.04 -15.19 8.01
N TYR A 74 -4.85 -14.14 8.17
CA TYR A 74 -6.06 -13.97 7.37
C TYR A 74 -5.74 -13.82 5.87
N LEU A 75 -4.75 -13.01 5.53
CA LEU A 75 -4.39 -12.78 4.13
C LEU A 75 -3.80 -14.03 3.47
N LEU A 76 -3.07 -14.84 4.21
CA LEU A 76 -2.57 -16.14 3.74
C LEU A 76 -3.70 -17.13 3.48
N ALA A 77 -4.80 -17.07 4.25
CA ALA A 77 -5.97 -17.92 4.05
C ALA A 77 -6.80 -17.57 2.79
N ILE A 78 -6.54 -16.43 2.13
CA ILE A 78 -7.23 -16.06 0.88
C ILE A 78 -6.45 -16.62 -0.31
N GLU A 79 -7.03 -17.59 -1.02
CA GLU A 79 -6.38 -18.24 -2.18
C GLU A 79 -6.23 -17.29 -3.38
N ALA A 80 -7.28 -16.54 -3.73
CA ALA A 80 -7.30 -15.67 -4.91
C ALA A 80 -6.43 -14.41 -4.74
N PRO A 81 -5.38 -14.20 -5.57
CA PRO A 81 -4.45 -13.07 -5.41
C PRO A 81 -5.12 -11.68 -5.50
N SER A 82 -6.06 -11.50 -6.42
CA SER A 82 -6.79 -10.23 -6.60
C SER A 82 -7.66 -9.88 -5.39
N VAL A 83 -8.30 -10.90 -4.80
CA VAL A 83 -9.12 -10.76 -3.59
C VAL A 83 -8.24 -10.43 -2.39
N ARG A 84 -7.07 -11.07 -2.29
CA ARG A 84 -6.09 -10.83 -1.22
C ARG A 84 -5.58 -9.38 -1.21
N VAL A 85 -5.23 -8.83 -2.37
CA VAL A 85 -4.80 -7.41 -2.49
C VAL A 85 -5.92 -6.45 -2.09
N GLY A 86 -7.14 -6.73 -2.54
CA GLY A 86 -8.32 -5.95 -2.16
C GLY A 86 -8.62 -6.00 -0.66
N ALA A 87 -8.53 -7.17 -0.05
CA ALA A 87 -8.73 -7.37 1.39
C ALA A 87 -7.63 -6.67 2.21
N GLN A 88 -6.37 -6.80 1.81
CA GLN A 88 -5.25 -6.14 2.48
C GLN A 88 -5.40 -4.61 2.46
N THR A 89 -5.92 -4.04 1.38
CA THR A 89 -6.17 -2.61 1.25
C THR A 89 -7.30 -2.17 2.17
N ALA A 90 -8.43 -2.90 2.16
CA ALA A 90 -9.57 -2.62 3.02
C ALA A 90 -9.22 -2.70 4.52
N ILE A 91 -8.50 -3.75 4.93
CA ILE A 91 -8.05 -3.92 6.33
C ILE A 91 -7.08 -2.81 6.73
N ARG A 92 -6.13 -2.42 5.87
CA ARG A 92 -5.21 -1.31 6.18
C ARG A 92 -5.93 0.02 6.39
N HIS A 93 -6.98 0.30 5.61
CA HIS A 93 -7.79 1.50 5.81
C HIS A 93 -8.45 1.50 7.20
N VAL A 94 -9.05 0.38 7.59
CA VAL A 94 -9.72 0.25 8.89
C VAL A 94 -8.75 0.32 10.06
N LEU A 95 -7.61 -0.37 9.98
CA LEU A 95 -6.60 -0.32 11.03
C LEU A 95 -6.05 1.08 11.23
N ARG A 96 -5.89 1.87 10.15
CA ARG A 96 -5.52 3.28 10.27
C ARG A 96 -6.60 4.09 11.00
N LEU A 97 -7.87 3.93 10.64
CA LEU A 97 -8.99 4.63 11.28
C LEU A 97 -9.13 4.28 12.77
N ILE A 98 -8.91 3.01 13.13
CA ILE A 98 -8.94 2.55 14.53
C ILE A 98 -7.73 3.11 15.30
N GLN A 99 -6.54 3.11 14.69
CA GLN A 99 -5.32 3.66 15.30
C GLN A 99 -5.38 5.18 15.53
N GLU A 100 -6.10 5.93 14.70
CA GLU A 100 -6.32 7.38 14.88
C GLU A 100 -7.20 7.71 16.11
N ARG A 101 -7.97 6.74 16.65
CA ARG A 101 -8.90 6.93 17.79
C ARG A 101 -8.35 6.55 19.16
N LEU A 102 -7.43 5.58 19.24
CA LEU A 102 -6.87 5.18 20.52
C LEU A 102 -5.80 6.22 20.91
N PRO A 103 -5.83 6.83 22.12
CA PRO A 103 -4.80 7.75 22.57
C PRO A 103 -3.52 6.97 22.77
N VAL A 104 -2.80 6.63 21.68
CA VAL A 104 -1.77 5.60 21.57
C VAL A 104 -1.78 4.78 22.85
N ALA A 105 -2.83 3.95 23.03
CA ALA A 105 -2.74 2.89 24.01
C ALA A 105 -1.60 2.09 23.40
N ARG A 106 -0.38 2.41 23.84
CA ARG A 106 0.82 1.68 23.52
C ARG A 106 0.37 0.32 23.95
N GLU A 107 -0.03 -0.51 22.98
CA GLU A 107 -0.07 -1.93 23.20
C GLU A 107 1.20 -2.15 24.00
N HIS A 108 1.07 -2.74 25.20
CA HIS A 108 2.20 -3.41 25.78
C HIS A 108 2.48 -4.58 24.83
N ARG A 109 2.89 -4.28 23.59
CA ARG A 109 3.71 -5.13 22.77
C ARG A 109 4.85 -5.37 23.71
N THR A 110 4.97 -6.62 24.14
CA THR A 110 6.25 -7.15 24.57
C THR A 110 7.27 -6.50 23.64
N PRO A 111 8.17 -5.65 24.17
CA PRO A 111 9.10 -4.93 23.33
C PRO A 111 9.72 -5.95 22.41
N ASP A 112 9.61 -5.70 21.10
CA ASP A 112 10.22 -6.56 20.07
C ASP A 112 11.61 -6.91 20.59
N PRO A 113 11.94 -8.18 20.88
CA PRO A 113 13.17 -8.51 21.58
C PRO A 113 14.40 -8.00 20.83
N ASP A 114 14.26 -7.73 19.54
CA ASP A 114 15.29 -7.18 18.66
C ASP A 114 15.18 -5.66 18.46
N TRP A 115 14.36 -4.95 19.23
CA TRP A 115 14.05 -3.53 19.00
C TRP A 115 15.31 -2.65 18.95
N GLN A 116 16.30 -2.91 19.81
CA GLN A 116 17.57 -2.17 19.84
C GLN A 116 18.34 -2.37 18.53
N LEU A 117 18.46 -3.62 18.09
CA LEU A 117 19.15 -3.96 16.86
C LEU A 117 18.43 -3.38 15.63
N LEU A 118 17.11 -3.46 15.60
CA LEU A 118 16.30 -2.91 14.52
C LEU A 118 16.32 -1.38 14.51
N ALA A 119 16.38 -0.72 15.67
CA ALA A 119 16.55 0.73 15.77
C ALA A 119 17.92 1.16 15.25
N ALA A 120 19.00 0.46 15.64
CA ALA A 120 20.35 0.70 15.11
C ALA A 120 20.41 0.48 13.60
N TYR A 121 19.71 -0.55 13.09
CA TYR A 121 19.61 -0.77 11.65
C TYR A 121 18.83 0.36 10.96
N ASP A 122 17.71 0.81 11.52
CA ASP A 122 16.92 1.91 10.95
C ASP A 122 17.72 3.22 10.91
N GLU A 123 18.50 3.50 11.95
CA GLU A 123 19.41 4.63 12.02
C GLU A 123 20.51 4.53 10.95
N HIS A 124 21.15 3.36 10.80
CA HIS A 124 22.11 3.13 9.72
C HIS A 124 21.48 3.34 8.34
N LEU A 125 20.27 2.82 8.11
CA LEU A 125 19.55 3.03 6.85
C LEU A 125 19.21 4.51 6.60
N CYS A 126 19.01 5.29 7.66
CA CYS A 126 18.74 6.72 7.57
C CYS A 126 20.01 7.54 7.33
N LYS A 127 20.98 7.45 8.26
CA LYS A 127 22.16 8.32 8.30
C LYS A 127 23.25 7.90 7.32
N VAL A 128 23.50 6.59 7.19
CA VAL A 128 24.58 6.08 6.32
C VAL A 128 24.08 5.84 4.90
N ARG A 129 22.89 5.25 4.76
CA ARG A 129 22.34 4.89 3.43
C ARG A 129 21.44 5.96 2.82
N GLY A 130 21.00 6.96 3.60
CA GLY A 130 20.12 8.03 3.11
C GLY A 130 18.76 7.54 2.60
N LEU A 131 18.22 6.43 3.13
CA LEU A 131 16.98 5.85 2.60
C LEU A 131 15.74 6.58 3.09
N GLN A 132 14.76 6.69 2.19
CA GLN A 132 13.44 7.26 2.52
C GLN A 132 12.70 6.40 3.55
N PRO A 133 11.89 6.99 4.46
CA PRO A 133 11.21 6.27 5.53
C PRO A 133 10.43 5.03 5.06
N ARG A 134 9.73 5.13 3.92
CA ARG A 134 8.97 4.00 3.36
C ARG A 134 9.86 2.83 2.94
N THR A 135 11.04 3.12 2.40
CA THR A 135 12.03 2.09 2.03
C THR A 135 12.64 1.45 3.28
N ARG A 136 12.89 2.26 4.33
CA ARG A 136 13.39 1.75 5.62
C ARG A 136 12.40 0.79 6.27
N GLN A 137 11.11 1.14 6.32
CA GLN A 137 10.05 0.27 6.85
C GLN A 137 10.06 -1.14 6.22
N GLY A 138 10.17 -1.23 4.89
CA GLY A 138 10.22 -2.53 4.20
C GLY A 138 11.47 -3.36 4.56
N ARG A 139 12.61 -2.69 4.75
CA ARG A 139 13.87 -3.34 5.16
C ARG A 139 13.84 -3.80 6.62
N ILE A 140 13.24 -3.02 7.50
CA ILE A 140 13.05 -3.38 8.92
C ILE A 140 12.12 -4.58 9.05
N LEU A 141 11.02 -4.61 8.30
CA LEU A 141 10.13 -5.77 8.29
C LEU A 141 10.84 -7.02 7.79
N ALA A 142 11.66 -6.91 6.76
CA ALA A 142 12.46 -8.04 6.28
C ALA A 142 13.49 -8.49 7.31
N ALA A 143 14.19 -7.56 7.98
CA ALA A 143 15.14 -7.89 9.05
C ALA A 143 14.47 -8.63 10.21
N ARG A 144 13.26 -8.22 10.63
CA ARG A 144 12.47 -8.95 11.63
C ARG A 144 12.22 -10.41 11.22
N ARG A 145 11.80 -10.64 9.98
CA ARG A 145 11.57 -12.00 9.46
C ARG A 145 12.84 -12.84 9.48
N MET A 146 13.98 -12.24 9.16
CA MET A 146 15.28 -12.91 9.21
C MET A 146 15.68 -13.29 10.64
N LEU A 147 15.50 -12.37 11.60
CA LEU A 147 15.81 -12.61 13.00
C LEU A 147 14.89 -13.68 13.60
N GLY A 148 13.59 -13.63 13.28
CA GLY A 148 12.63 -14.65 13.69
C GLY A 148 13.01 -16.04 13.17
N TRP A 149 13.28 -16.15 11.86
CA TRP A 149 13.71 -17.41 11.24
C TRP A 149 15.01 -17.94 11.87
N TYR A 150 16.00 -17.08 12.10
CA TYR A 150 17.29 -17.49 12.69
C TYR A 150 17.13 -18.03 14.11
N LYS A 151 16.34 -17.36 14.95
CA LYS A 151 16.07 -17.79 16.33
C LYS A 151 15.34 -19.14 16.38
N GLU A 152 14.43 -19.37 15.44
CA GLU A 152 13.66 -20.62 15.34
C GLU A 152 14.54 -21.80 14.88
N HIS A 153 15.42 -21.59 13.89
CA HIS A 153 16.19 -22.66 13.27
C HIS A 153 17.57 -22.87 13.90
N VAL A 154 18.07 -21.88 14.63
CA VAL A 154 19.37 -21.91 15.31
C VAL A 154 19.20 -21.44 16.77
N PRO A 155 18.43 -22.18 17.59
CA PRO A 155 18.08 -21.73 18.93
C PRO A 155 19.31 -21.60 19.83
N GLY A 156 19.33 -20.55 20.66
CA GLY A 156 20.38 -20.33 21.66
C GLY A 156 21.73 -19.85 21.11
N ARG A 157 21.87 -19.64 19.79
CA ARG A 157 23.09 -19.10 19.18
C ARG A 157 22.99 -17.59 18.96
N SER A 158 24.09 -16.89 19.20
CA SER A 158 24.24 -15.47 18.87
C SER A 158 24.36 -15.27 17.36
N LEU A 159 24.05 -14.06 16.88
CA LEU A 159 24.22 -13.71 15.47
C LEU A 159 25.66 -13.89 14.96
N SER A 160 26.65 -13.75 15.84
CA SER A 160 28.07 -13.97 15.50
C SER A 160 28.37 -15.40 15.06
N ALA A 161 27.56 -16.39 15.43
CA ALA A 161 27.69 -17.77 15.02
C ALA A 161 26.93 -18.08 13.71
N MET A 162 26.35 -17.06 13.04
CA MET A 162 25.65 -17.25 11.79
C MET A 162 26.60 -17.72 10.69
N THR A 163 26.28 -18.85 10.08
CA THR A 163 27.08 -19.44 9.00
C THR A 163 26.50 -19.14 7.62
N GLY A 164 27.30 -19.39 6.58
CA GLY A 164 26.83 -19.35 5.19
C GLY A 164 25.67 -20.30 4.91
N GLU A 165 25.67 -21.47 5.53
CA GLU A 165 24.59 -22.46 5.42
C GLU A 165 23.27 -21.89 5.99
N ASN A 166 23.31 -21.23 7.15
CA ASN A 166 22.14 -20.58 7.71
C ASN A 166 21.59 -19.50 6.76
N VAL A 167 22.48 -18.72 6.14
CA VAL A 167 22.06 -17.67 5.19
C VAL A 167 21.42 -18.25 3.94
N LEU A 168 21.97 -19.32 3.38
CA LEU A 168 21.40 -19.98 2.21
C LEU A 168 20.04 -20.60 2.52
N ALA A 169 19.90 -21.28 3.66
CA ALA A 169 18.64 -21.84 4.13
C ALA A 169 17.57 -20.75 4.37
N LEU A 170 17.95 -19.65 5.03
CA LEU A 170 17.10 -18.48 5.24
C LEU A 170 16.62 -17.88 3.91
N VAL A 171 17.54 -17.66 2.97
CA VAL A 171 17.19 -17.09 1.66
C VAL A 171 16.25 -18.02 0.91
N SER A 172 16.52 -19.33 0.91
CA SER A 172 15.66 -20.33 0.29
C SER A 172 14.23 -20.28 0.86
N HIS A 173 14.12 -20.25 2.20
CA HIS A 173 12.84 -20.12 2.89
C HIS A 173 12.11 -18.82 2.53
N LEU A 174 12.76 -17.66 2.60
CA LEU A 174 12.12 -16.39 2.26
C LEU A 174 11.73 -16.29 0.77
N LEU A 175 12.46 -16.97 -0.10
CA LEU A 175 12.16 -17.06 -1.52
C LEU A 175 10.97 -17.98 -1.82
N SER A 176 10.77 -19.06 -1.05
CA SER A 176 9.59 -19.92 -1.20
C SER A 176 8.29 -19.20 -0.82
N LEU A 177 8.36 -18.23 0.10
CA LEU A 177 7.23 -17.37 0.48
C LEU A 177 6.97 -16.22 -0.52
N SER A 178 7.84 -16.01 -1.50
CA SER A 178 7.75 -14.88 -2.42
C SER A 178 6.86 -15.20 -3.62
N VAL A 179 5.81 -14.40 -3.82
CA VAL A 179 4.74 -14.65 -4.81
C VAL A 179 5.12 -14.33 -6.27
N ASN A 180 6.15 -13.53 -6.50
CA ASN A 180 6.58 -13.13 -7.85
C ASN A 180 8.06 -12.70 -7.86
N ASP A 181 8.64 -12.58 -9.06
CA ASP A 181 10.05 -12.23 -9.25
C ASP A 181 10.44 -10.88 -8.64
N TYR A 182 9.54 -9.89 -8.69
CA TYR A 182 9.79 -8.61 -8.05
C TYR A 182 9.98 -8.75 -6.53
N THR A 183 9.11 -9.55 -5.90
CA THR A 183 9.17 -9.84 -4.46
C THR A 183 10.43 -10.63 -4.14
N ARG A 184 10.79 -11.62 -4.96
CA ARG A 184 12.05 -12.38 -4.82
C ARG A 184 13.27 -11.45 -4.88
N SER A 185 13.31 -10.54 -5.85
CA SER A 185 14.36 -9.52 -5.99
C SER A 185 14.49 -8.64 -4.75
N ALA A 186 13.35 -8.14 -4.26
CA ALA A 186 13.28 -7.28 -3.09
C ALA A 186 13.74 -8.02 -1.84
N THR A 187 13.29 -9.25 -1.63
CA THR A 187 13.69 -10.14 -0.53
C THR A 187 15.21 -10.29 -0.47
N VAL A 188 15.83 -10.69 -1.59
CA VAL A 188 17.29 -10.85 -1.70
C VAL A 188 18.04 -9.54 -1.45
N SER A 189 17.51 -8.41 -1.95
CA SER A 189 18.08 -7.09 -1.71
C SER A 189 18.01 -6.69 -0.22
N HIS A 190 16.92 -7.03 0.46
CA HIS A 190 16.75 -6.78 1.89
C HIS A 190 17.67 -7.65 2.75
N VAL A 191 17.77 -8.95 2.45
CA VAL A 191 18.69 -9.87 3.13
C VAL A 191 20.12 -9.36 3.04
N ARG A 192 20.59 -9.04 1.82
CA ARG A 192 21.93 -8.51 1.60
C ARG A 192 22.17 -7.20 2.36
N SER A 193 21.15 -6.34 2.44
CA SER A 193 21.24 -5.09 3.19
C SER A 193 21.43 -5.31 4.68
N PHE A 194 20.67 -6.24 5.25
CA PHE A 194 20.73 -6.50 6.69
C PHE A 194 22.04 -7.19 7.07
N LEU A 195 22.49 -8.19 6.32
CA LEU A 195 23.80 -8.84 6.55
C LEU A 195 24.97 -7.84 6.46
N ARG A 196 24.92 -6.89 5.50
CA ARG A 196 25.92 -5.81 5.42
C ARG A 196 25.90 -4.91 6.65
N PHE A 197 24.72 -4.62 7.18
CA PHE A 197 24.59 -3.87 8.43
C PHE A 197 25.13 -4.65 9.62
N LEU A 198 24.80 -5.95 9.77
CA LEU A 198 25.31 -6.78 10.86
C LEU A 198 26.84 -6.79 10.87
N ARG A 199 27.47 -6.88 9.69
CA ARG A 199 28.92 -6.78 9.57
C ARG A 199 29.44 -5.39 9.91
N TRP A 200 28.80 -4.34 9.41
CA TRP A 200 29.16 -2.95 9.73
C TRP A 200 29.07 -2.65 11.23
N ALA A 201 28.10 -3.25 11.93
CA ALA A 201 27.91 -3.13 13.37
C ALA A 201 28.81 -4.07 14.19
N GLY A 202 29.68 -4.87 13.55
CA GLY A 202 30.57 -5.82 14.23
C GLY A 202 29.88 -7.04 14.85
N LEU A 203 28.63 -7.32 14.46
CA LEU A 203 27.84 -8.45 14.99
C LEU A 203 28.12 -9.77 14.28
N ILE A 204 28.70 -9.71 13.07
CA ILE A 204 29.25 -10.83 12.32
C ILE A 204 30.59 -10.40 11.72
N GLU A 205 31.55 -11.32 11.65
CA GLU A 205 32.86 -11.07 11.04
C GLU A 205 32.86 -11.36 9.54
N GLU A 206 32.25 -12.49 9.16
CA GLU A 206 32.19 -12.98 7.79
C GLU A 206 31.35 -12.07 6.87
N GLU A 207 31.76 -11.97 5.60
CA GLU A 207 31.01 -11.22 4.58
C GLU A 207 29.85 -12.03 3.97
N LEU A 208 28.95 -12.51 4.83
CA LEU A 208 27.83 -13.41 4.47
C LEU A 208 26.90 -12.84 3.38
N ALA A 209 26.84 -11.51 3.24
CA ALA A 209 26.09 -10.85 2.18
C ALA A 209 26.51 -11.25 0.74
N ARG A 210 27.73 -11.78 0.55
CA ARG A 210 28.21 -12.30 -0.74
C ARG A 210 27.60 -13.65 -1.11
N LEU A 211 27.22 -14.45 -0.11
CA LEU A 211 26.63 -15.77 -0.30
C LEU A 211 25.17 -15.69 -0.74
N VAL A 212 24.54 -14.53 -0.57
CA VAL A 212 23.16 -14.30 -0.97
C VAL A 212 23.06 -14.34 -2.51
N PRO A 213 22.34 -15.32 -3.09
CA PRO A 213 22.29 -15.52 -4.53
C PRO A 213 21.72 -14.30 -5.25
N ARG A 214 22.10 -14.16 -6.53
CA ARG A 214 21.40 -13.24 -7.43
C ARG A 214 20.17 -13.95 -7.95
N VAL A 215 18.99 -13.40 -7.65
CA VAL A 215 17.77 -13.83 -8.34
C VAL A 215 17.76 -13.17 -9.72
N PRO A 216 17.73 -13.94 -10.81
CA PRO A 216 17.66 -13.39 -12.15
C PRO A 216 16.27 -12.80 -12.37
N CYS A 217 16.13 -11.52 -12.04
CA CYS A 217 14.98 -10.74 -12.50
C CYS A 217 15.40 -10.15 -13.84
N TRP A 218 15.19 -10.91 -14.92
CA TRP A 218 15.51 -10.47 -16.27
C TRP A 218 14.71 -9.20 -16.58
N ARG A 219 15.40 -8.07 -16.51
CA ARG A 219 14.84 -6.77 -16.85
C ARG A 219 14.51 -6.85 -18.35
N MET A 220 13.23 -6.72 -18.70
CA MET A 220 12.68 -6.93 -20.07
C MET A 220 12.44 -8.39 -20.49
N ALA A 221 12.25 -9.34 -19.55
CA ALA A 221 11.74 -10.68 -19.89
C ALA A 221 10.46 -10.63 -20.75
N HIS A 222 9.65 -9.59 -20.52
CA HIS A 222 8.47 -9.27 -21.29
C HIS A 222 8.42 -7.75 -21.50
N LEU A 223 7.94 -7.32 -22.67
CA LEU A 223 7.59 -5.92 -22.90
C LEU A 223 6.45 -5.57 -21.93
N PRO A 224 6.56 -4.51 -21.11
CA PRO A 224 5.43 -4.06 -20.31
C PRO A 224 4.24 -3.82 -21.25
N PRO A 225 3.02 -4.25 -20.89
CA PRO A 225 1.86 -3.93 -21.69
C PRO A 225 1.76 -2.41 -21.82
N ARG A 226 1.78 -1.93 -23.06
CA ARG A 226 1.53 -0.52 -23.38
C ARG A 226 0.07 -0.38 -23.74
N LEU A 227 -0.57 0.66 -23.25
CA LEU A 227 -1.87 1.08 -23.74
C LEU A 227 -1.63 2.03 -24.92
N ALA A 228 -2.32 1.80 -26.03
CA ALA A 228 -2.38 2.78 -27.10
C ALA A 228 -3.09 4.05 -26.59
N TRP A 229 -2.79 5.22 -27.16
CA TRP A 229 -3.39 6.46 -26.71
C TRP A 229 -4.92 6.43 -26.84
N GLU A 230 -5.43 5.77 -27.87
CA GLU A 230 -6.85 5.54 -28.13
C GLU A 230 -7.50 4.70 -27.02
N GLU A 231 -6.77 3.75 -26.44
CA GLU A 231 -7.26 2.94 -25.32
C GLU A 231 -7.30 3.75 -24.03
N VAL A 232 -6.29 4.58 -23.80
CA VAL A 232 -6.27 5.53 -22.67
C VAL A 232 -7.44 6.49 -22.78
N ARG A 233 -7.67 7.08 -23.96
CA ARG A 233 -8.82 7.97 -24.22
C ARG A 233 -10.15 7.27 -23.93
N ARG A 234 -10.35 6.06 -24.43
CA ARG A 234 -11.57 5.28 -24.14
C ARG A 234 -11.82 5.11 -22.64
N VAL A 235 -10.77 4.92 -21.84
CA VAL A 235 -10.91 4.81 -20.37
C VAL A 235 -11.25 6.16 -19.74
N VAL A 236 -10.59 7.24 -20.17
CA VAL A 236 -10.84 8.59 -19.67
C VAL A 236 -12.26 9.06 -20.02
N ASP A 237 -12.70 8.83 -21.25
CA ASP A 237 -14.01 9.25 -21.79
C ASP A 237 -15.17 8.42 -21.21
N ALA A 238 -14.89 7.23 -20.67
CA ALA A 238 -15.89 6.40 -20.00
C ALA A 238 -16.19 6.83 -18.56
N ILE A 239 -15.46 7.80 -18.01
CA ILE A 239 -15.66 8.30 -16.64
C ILE A 239 -16.90 9.20 -16.61
N ASP A 240 -17.81 8.89 -15.69
CA ASP A 240 -19.00 9.69 -15.43
C ASP A 240 -18.65 10.97 -14.66
N VAL A 241 -18.57 12.09 -15.38
CA VAL A 241 -18.26 13.42 -14.81
C VAL A 241 -19.46 14.12 -14.18
N THR A 242 -20.62 13.46 -14.09
CA THR A 242 -21.77 14.02 -13.34
C THR A 242 -21.59 13.92 -11.83
N ASP A 243 -20.66 13.08 -11.36
CA ASP A 243 -20.29 12.93 -9.95
C ASP A 243 -18.94 13.61 -9.65
N PRO A 244 -18.79 14.33 -8.53
CA PRO A 244 -17.53 14.96 -8.14
C PRO A 244 -16.32 14.01 -8.09
N SER A 245 -16.52 12.72 -7.79
CA SER A 245 -15.44 11.74 -7.81
C SER A 245 -15.02 11.35 -9.22
N GLY A 246 -15.94 11.37 -10.18
CA GLY A 246 -15.64 11.19 -11.60
C GLY A 246 -14.88 12.36 -12.20
N VAL A 247 -15.25 13.60 -11.86
CA VAL A 247 -14.48 14.81 -12.26
C VAL A 247 -13.04 14.70 -11.76
N ARG A 248 -12.83 14.29 -10.50
CA ARG A 248 -11.49 14.01 -9.94
C ARG A 248 -10.75 12.93 -10.73
N ASP A 249 -11.39 11.79 -10.93
CA ASP A 249 -10.75 10.61 -11.52
C ASP A 249 -10.36 10.89 -12.98
N ARG A 250 -11.18 11.64 -13.73
CA ARG A 250 -10.85 12.14 -15.07
C ARG A 250 -9.58 13.01 -15.05
N ALA A 251 -9.53 14.00 -14.16
CA ALA A 251 -8.35 14.88 -14.03
C ALA A 251 -7.09 14.10 -13.63
N VAL A 252 -7.21 13.14 -12.72
CA VAL A 252 -6.11 12.24 -12.31
C VAL A 252 -5.58 11.43 -13.49
N LEU A 253 -6.46 10.78 -14.26
CA LEU A 253 -6.03 9.92 -15.36
C LEU A 253 -5.37 10.72 -16.47
N LEU A 254 -5.96 11.85 -16.86
CA LEU A 254 -5.36 12.76 -17.86
C LEU A 254 -3.99 13.23 -17.42
N LEU A 255 -3.83 13.65 -16.17
CA LEU A 255 -2.56 14.14 -15.65
C LEU A 255 -1.50 13.03 -15.61
N LEU A 256 -1.85 11.81 -15.19
CA LEU A 256 -0.94 10.65 -15.21
C LEU A 256 -0.52 10.27 -16.63
N ALA A 257 -1.47 10.25 -17.56
CA ALA A 257 -1.25 9.80 -18.93
C ALA A 257 -0.38 10.77 -19.74
N THR A 258 -0.53 12.08 -19.51
CA THR A 258 0.14 13.12 -20.30
C THR A 258 1.49 13.56 -19.72
N THR A 259 1.65 13.54 -18.40
CA THR A 259 2.88 14.02 -17.74
C THR A 259 3.87 12.91 -17.36
N GLY A 260 3.41 11.65 -17.37
CA GLY A 260 4.20 10.50 -16.92
C GLY A 260 4.61 10.57 -15.44
N MET A 261 3.93 11.38 -14.63
CA MET A 261 4.21 11.47 -13.19
C MET A 261 3.82 10.19 -12.46
N ARG A 262 4.55 9.86 -11.39
CA ARG A 262 4.26 8.67 -10.59
C ARG A 262 3.08 8.92 -9.66
N SER A 263 2.37 7.86 -9.27
CA SER A 263 1.25 7.97 -8.32
C SER A 263 1.61 8.62 -6.97
N ARG A 264 2.87 8.52 -6.51
CA ARG A 264 3.34 9.25 -5.32
C ARG A 264 3.55 10.74 -5.58
N GLU A 265 4.03 11.09 -6.78
CA GLU A 265 4.25 12.48 -7.19
C GLU A 265 2.88 13.18 -7.29
N LEU A 266 1.91 12.54 -7.97
CA LEU A 266 0.51 12.99 -8.03
C LEU A 266 -0.11 13.24 -6.65
N ARG A 267 0.02 12.27 -5.72
CA ARG A 267 -0.55 12.38 -4.37
C ARG A 267 0.06 13.50 -3.50
N LEU A 268 1.23 14.00 -3.86
CA LEU A 268 1.94 15.06 -3.14
C LEU A 268 1.86 16.40 -3.88
N LEU A 269 1.13 16.47 -5.00
CA LEU A 269 0.98 17.68 -5.78
C LEU A 269 0.14 18.68 -4.99
N GLU A 270 0.64 19.90 -4.84
CA GLU A 270 -0.04 21.01 -4.18
C GLU A 270 -0.50 22.04 -5.22
N LEU A 271 -1.52 22.85 -4.90
CA LEU A 271 -2.05 23.84 -5.86
C LEU A 271 -0.98 24.83 -6.34
N GLN A 272 -0.05 25.20 -5.47
CA GLN A 272 1.08 26.07 -5.81
C GLN A 272 2.09 25.46 -6.79
N ASP A 273 2.03 24.14 -7.02
CA ASP A 273 2.87 23.47 -7.99
C ASP A 273 2.31 23.60 -9.42
N ILE A 274 1.07 24.06 -9.57
CA ILE A 274 0.43 24.28 -10.87
C ILE A 274 0.62 25.75 -11.27
N ARG A 275 1.40 25.97 -12.33
CA ARG A 275 1.63 27.29 -12.91
C ARG A 275 0.68 27.49 -14.09
N TRP A 276 -0.56 27.83 -13.78
CA TRP A 276 -1.65 27.98 -14.75
C TRP A 276 -1.29 28.87 -15.94
N ARG A 277 -0.73 30.07 -15.68
CA ARG A 277 -0.36 31.03 -16.74
C ARG A 277 0.75 30.54 -17.65
N ALA A 278 1.63 29.67 -17.14
CA ALA A 278 2.75 29.13 -17.90
C ALA A 278 2.40 27.80 -18.58
N GLY A 279 1.25 27.19 -18.26
CA GLY A 279 0.92 25.84 -18.72
C GLY A 279 1.95 24.82 -18.20
N GLU A 280 2.32 24.89 -16.92
CA GLU A 280 3.36 24.03 -16.33
C GLU A 280 2.93 23.42 -15.00
N VAL A 281 3.44 22.21 -14.70
CA VAL A 281 3.35 21.58 -13.38
C VAL A 281 4.75 21.32 -12.83
N VAL A 282 5.02 21.77 -11.61
CA VAL A 282 6.27 21.54 -10.89
C VAL A 282 6.19 20.23 -10.11
N VAL A 283 6.83 19.18 -10.60
CA VAL A 283 6.86 17.88 -9.93
C VAL A 283 8.02 17.84 -8.93
N ARG A 284 7.68 17.95 -7.65
CA ARG A 284 8.67 18.01 -6.56
C ARG A 284 9.03 16.64 -5.98
N ARG A 285 10.14 16.61 -5.23
CA ARG A 285 10.52 15.49 -4.33
C ARG A 285 10.52 14.14 -5.04
N THR A 286 11.01 14.13 -6.28
CA THR A 286 11.05 12.92 -7.11
C THR A 286 12.00 11.87 -6.52
N LYS A 287 11.91 10.63 -7.01
CA LYS A 287 12.81 9.53 -6.60
C LYS A 287 14.30 9.89 -6.74
N ALA A 288 14.64 10.75 -7.70
CA ALA A 288 16.00 11.21 -7.96
C ALA A 288 16.42 12.41 -7.10
N ARG A 289 15.56 12.87 -6.17
CA ARG A 289 15.77 14.08 -5.35
C ARG A 289 16.00 15.34 -6.18
N ARG A 290 15.45 15.39 -7.39
CA ARG A 290 15.46 16.55 -8.27
C ARG A 290 14.03 16.93 -8.60
N ASP A 291 13.74 18.21 -8.59
CA ASP A 291 12.45 18.70 -9.09
C ASP A 291 12.51 18.74 -10.62
N ARG A 292 11.35 18.58 -11.27
CA ARG A 292 11.23 18.74 -12.73
C ARG A 292 9.95 19.50 -13.06
N VAL A 293 9.98 20.21 -14.18
CA VAL A 293 8.78 20.86 -14.73
C VAL A 293 8.28 20.00 -15.89
N VAL A 294 6.96 19.83 -15.96
CA VAL A 294 6.28 19.13 -17.06
C VAL A 294 5.21 20.05 -17.66
N PRO A 295 4.97 20.00 -18.98
CA PRO A 295 3.91 20.79 -19.60
C PRO A 295 2.54 20.34 -19.09
N LEU A 296 1.66 21.32 -18.87
CA LEU A 296 0.25 21.15 -18.62
C LEU A 296 -0.49 21.40 -19.92
N LEU A 297 -0.96 20.34 -20.58
CA LEU A 297 -1.78 20.47 -21.78
C LEU A 297 -3.12 21.11 -21.42
N GLU A 298 -3.69 21.88 -22.34
CA GLU A 298 -4.96 22.61 -22.16
C GLU A 298 -6.08 21.72 -21.64
N GLU A 299 -6.34 20.58 -22.30
CA GLU A 299 -7.37 19.61 -21.87
C GLU A 299 -7.16 19.11 -20.42
N VAL A 300 -5.91 18.95 -19.99
CA VAL A 300 -5.58 18.52 -18.62
C VAL A 300 -5.75 19.67 -17.64
N GLY A 301 -5.40 20.89 -18.05
CA GLY A 301 -5.63 22.12 -17.31
C GLY A 301 -7.11 22.35 -17.06
N ASP A 302 -7.95 22.20 -18.07
CA ASP A 302 -9.40 22.35 -17.96
C ASP A 302 -10.01 21.32 -17.00
N ALA A 303 -9.62 20.04 -17.15
CA ALA A 303 -10.07 18.98 -16.25
C ALA A 303 -9.65 19.23 -14.79
N LEU A 304 -8.44 19.74 -14.58
CA LEU A 304 -7.95 20.11 -13.24
C LEU A 304 -8.69 21.34 -12.69
N ALA A 305 -8.94 22.35 -13.52
CA ALA A 305 -9.68 23.54 -13.11
C ALA A 305 -11.12 23.18 -12.72
N GLU A 306 -11.79 22.34 -13.51
CA GLU A 306 -13.12 21.82 -13.22
C GLU A 306 -13.15 21.11 -11.86
N TYR A 307 -12.18 20.24 -11.61
CA TYR A 307 -12.05 19.53 -10.33
C TYR A 307 -11.80 20.50 -9.16
N VAL A 308 -10.84 21.43 -9.29
CA VAL A 308 -10.44 22.35 -8.21
C VAL A 308 -11.55 23.35 -7.89
N LEU A 309 -12.28 23.86 -8.89
CA LEU A 309 -13.28 24.90 -8.70
C LEU A 309 -14.64 24.34 -8.26
N HIS A 310 -15.06 23.19 -8.80
CA HIS A 310 -16.43 22.70 -8.63
C HIS A 310 -16.56 21.45 -7.77
N ALA A 311 -15.57 20.55 -7.81
CA ALA A 311 -15.65 19.30 -7.07
C ALA A 311 -14.94 19.37 -5.70
N MET A 312 -13.82 20.09 -5.58
CA MET A 312 -13.06 20.19 -4.33
C MET A 312 -13.87 20.82 -3.19
N SER A 313 -14.68 21.84 -3.48
CA SER A 313 -15.54 22.51 -2.49
C SER A 313 -16.60 21.58 -1.89
N LEU A 314 -17.05 20.58 -2.65
CA LEU A 314 -18.04 19.58 -2.22
C LEU A 314 -17.45 18.50 -1.29
N PHE A 315 -16.12 18.29 -1.34
CA PHE A 315 -15.46 17.30 -0.47
C PHE A 315 -15.16 17.84 0.93
N GLY A 316 -15.35 19.14 1.21
CA GLY A 316 -15.22 19.71 2.56
C GLY A 316 -13.82 19.62 3.18
N VAL A 317 -12.79 19.25 2.41
CA VAL A 317 -11.42 19.08 2.89
C VAL A 317 -10.54 20.26 2.47
N MET A 318 -10.23 21.15 3.41
CA MET A 318 -9.17 22.15 3.28
C MET A 318 -7.79 21.48 3.47
N ALA A 319 -7.41 20.56 2.59
CA ALA A 319 -6.04 20.03 2.56
C ALA A 319 -5.23 20.76 1.47
N PRO A 320 -3.93 21.05 1.70
CA PRO A 320 -3.09 21.75 0.71
C PRO A 320 -2.81 20.94 -0.57
N GLY A 321 -3.08 19.63 -0.56
CA GLY A 321 -2.89 18.75 -1.71
C GLY A 321 -4.05 18.85 -2.71
N VAL A 322 -3.71 18.89 -4.00
CA VAL A 322 -4.69 18.95 -5.11
C VAL A 322 -5.67 17.79 -5.01
N PHE A 323 -5.19 16.58 -4.71
CA PHE A 323 -6.03 15.39 -4.56
C PHE A 323 -6.12 14.98 -3.09
N ALA A 324 -7.04 15.62 -2.35
CA ALA A 324 -7.35 15.26 -0.98
C ALA A 324 -8.12 13.92 -0.97
N VAL A 325 -7.37 12.83 -0.79
CA VAL A 325 -7.84 11.44 -0.75
C VAL A 325 -8.18 10.84 -2.11
N MET A 326 -7.25 10.03 -2.61
CA MET A 326 -7.49 9.09 -3.69
C MET A 326 -8.34 7.94 -3.15
N ALA A 327 -9.65 7.94 -3.42
CA ALA A 327 -10.38 6.69 -3.42
C ALA A 327 -9.70 5.74 -4.44
N PRO A 328 -9.65 4.42 -4.20
CA PRO A 328 -9.15 3.50 -5.21
C PRO A 328 -10.00 3.67 -6.46
N LEU A 329 -9.37 3.94 -7.61
CA LEU A 329 -10.04 3.90 -8.91
C LEU A 329 -10.86 2.62 -8.97
N GLU A 330 -12.17 2.74 -9.24
CA GLU A 330 -13.00 1.57 -9.45
C GLU A 330 -12.43 0.81 -10.65
N THR A 331 -11.72 -0.28 -10.38
CA THR A 331 -11.45 -1.26 -11.41
C THR A 331 -12.82 -1.78 -11.83
N SER A 332 -13.29 -1.35 -12.99
CA SER A 332 -14.56 -1.72 -13.61
C SER A 332 -14.60 -3.22 -13.95
N ASN A 333 -14.50 -4.07 -12.94
CA ASN A 333 -14.48 -5.52 -13.09
C ASN A 333 -15.89 -6.11 -13.19
N SER A 334 -16.92 -5.26 -13.35
CA SER A 334 -18.32 -5.66 -13.49
C SER A 334 -18.96 -5.25 -14.82
N ARG A 335 -18.25 -4.58 -15.75
CA ARG A 335 -18.81 -4.22 -17.07
C ARG A 335 -17.94 -4.54 -18.29
N VAL A 336 -16.70 -5.00 -18.13
CA VAL A 336 -15.89 -5.50 -19.27
C VAL A 336 -16.00 -7.03 -19.34
N ARG A 337 -17.21 -7.52 -19.63
CA ARG A 337 -17.45 -8.88 -20.11
C ARG A 337 -18.04 -8.77 -21.51
N THR A 338 -17.23 -8.37 -22.47
CA THR A 338 -17.53 -8.54 -23.89
C THR A 338 -16.25 -8.39 -24.72
N GLY A 339 -15.83 -9.49 -25.32
CA GLY A 339 -15.21 -9.48 -26.65
C GLY A 339 -13.78 -8.95 -26.77
N ILE A 340 -12.81 -9.65 -26.18
CA ILE A 340 -11.49 -9.76 -26.83
C ILE A 340 -11.17 -11.25 -26.93
N LYS A 341 -11.58 -11.86 -28.05
CA LYS A 341 -10.96 -13.10 -28.51
C LYS A 341 -9.60 -12.70 -29.07
N VAL A 342 -8.54 -13.10 -28.36
CA VAL A 342 -7.19 -13.10 -28.93
C VAL A 342 -7.17 -14.27 -29.92
N ALA A 343 -7.00 -13.94 -31.20
CA ALA A 343 -6.58 -14.89 -32.22
C ALA A 343 -5.05 -14.96 -32.22
#